data_AF-A0A511D5G6-F1
#
_entry.id   AF-A0A511D5G6-F1
#
_cell.length_a   1.000
_cell.length_b   1.000
_cell.length_c   1.000
_cell.angle_alpha   90.00
_cell.angle_beta   90.00
_cell.angle_gamma   90.00
#
_symmetry.space_group_name_H-M   'P 1'
#
loop_
_entity.id
_entity.type
_entity.pdbx_description
1 polymer ?
#
loop_
_entity_poly.entity_id
_entity_poly.type
_entity_poly.pdbx_seq_one_letter_code
_entity_poly.pdbx_strand_id
1 'polypeptide(L)'
;MFTSESVTEGHPDKVADQISDAILDAALTGDPDSRVACETLVTTGLVVVAGEITTATQIDFADVVRETICRIGYDNGEYGFDGRHCAVMIALDKQSPDIARGVDRALESRAQEPRGGLSEDEFDSAGAGDQGMMFGFATRETDELMPLPIALAHRLSRRLSQVRKDRLLPYLRPDGKTQVTVRYRDGVPVAVEKVLISTQHAEEVPTERIRADLWDIVVTPMLPAELYDADALREEYYVNPTGRFVIGGPVGDAGLTGRKIIVDTYGGFARHGGGAFSGKDPSKVDRSAAYMARYVAKNVVAAGLADTAEVQVAYAIGMARPLSVLVETFGTEQVPLTTIRKLVDDHFDLRPAALRHHLRLHRPIYAKTAAYGHFGRDDADFTWERTDKAAELRAAAGPV
;
A
#
# COMPACT_ATOMS: atom_id res chain seq x y z
N MET A 1 -4.65 12.94 -20.60
CA MET A 1 -5.42 12.65 -19.37
C MET A 1 -4.88 11.35 -18.79
N PHE A 2 -4.82 11.25 -17.46
CA PHE A 2 -4.42 10.04 -16.75
C PHE A 2 -5.48 9.75 -15.67
N THR A 3 -5.76 8.48 -15.41
CA THR A 3 -6.79 8.04 -14.45
C THR A 3 -6.21 7.08 -13.44
N SER A 4 -6.55 7.26 -12.17
CA SER A 4 -6.31 6.28 -11.10
C SER A 4 -7.59 6.03 -10.32
N GLU A 5 -7.61 4.92 -9.58
CA GLU A 5 -8.74 4.52 -8.75
C GLU A 5 -8.32 4.02 -7.38
N SER A 6 -9.28 3.98 -6.47
CA SER A 6 -9.16 3.43 -5.13
C SER A 6 -10.48 2.80 -4.69
N VAL A 7 -10.44 2.09 -3.57
CA VAL A 7 -11.57 1.40 -2.98
C VAL A 7 -11.55 1.62 -1.47
N THR A 8 -12.70 1.51 -0.81
CA THR A 8 -12.81 1.64 0.65
C THR A 8 -12.28 0.39 1.35
N GLU A 9 -12.12 0.48 2.67
CA GLU A 9 -11.86 -0.66 3.56
C GLU A 9 -12.93 -1.77 3.51
N GLY A 10 -14.14 -1.48 3.00
CA GLY A 10 -15.21 -2.47 2.87
C GLY A 10 -15.19 -3.27 1.57
N HIS A 11 -14.37 -2.88 0.58
CA HIS A 11 -14.21 -3.66 -0.64
C HIS A 11 -13.68 -5.07 -0.30
N PRO A 12 -14.20 -6.16 -0.89
CA PRO A 12 -13.87 -7.52 -0.46
C PRO A 12 -12.36 -7.83 -0.54
N ASP A 13 -11.67 -7.44 -1.60
CA ASP A 13 -10.19 -7.57 -1.63
C ASP A 13 -9.49 -6.80 -0.50
N LYS A 14 -10.00 -5.62 -0.12
CA LYS A 14 -9.45 -4.85 1.00
C LYS A 14 -9.83 -5.40 2.37
N VAL A 15 -10.96 -6.09 2.49
CA VAL A 15 -11.27 -6.89 3.68
C VAL A 15 -10.23 -8.00 3.83
N ALA A 16 -9.89 -8.70 2.75
CA ALA A 16 -8.87 -9.74 2.76
C ALA A 16 -7.47 -9.19 3.14
N ASP A 17 -7.03 -8.09 2.53
CA ASP A 17 -5.77 -7.43 2.87
C ASP A 17 -5.71 -7.03 4.36
N GLN A 18 -6.78 -6.44 4.89
CA GLN A 18 -6.84 -6.00 6.29
C GLN A 18 -6.82 -7.17 7.27
N ILE A 19 -7.46 -8.30 6.95
CA ILE A 19 -7.40 -9.51 7.76
C ILE A 19 -5.96 -10.05 7.80
N SER A 20 -5.33 -10.17 6.62
CA SER A 20 -3.97 -10.69 6.50
C SER A 20 -2.97 -9.84 7.29
N ASP A 21 -3.07 -8.50 7.23
CA ASP A 21 -2.21 -7.63 8.04
C ASP A 21 -2.58 -7.55 9.52
N ALA A 22 -3.85 -7.74 9.90
CA ALA A 22 -4.23 -7.85 11.31
C ALA A 22 -3.63 -9.10 11.95
N ILE A 23 -3.57 -10.22 11.21
CA ILE A 23 -2.90 -11.44 11.67
C ILE A 23 -1.38 -11.24 11.77
N LEU A 24 -0.77 -10.55 10.80
CA LEU A 24 0.64 -10.17 10.87
C LEU A 24 0.94 -9.32 12.11
N ASP A 25 0.15 -8.28 12.36
CA ASP A 25 0.32 -7.42 13.53
C ASP A 25 0.13 -8.20 14.84
N ALA A 26 -0.85 -9.11 14.90
CA ALA A 26 -1.02 -10.00 16.04
C ALA A 26 0.22 -10.86 16.30
N ALA A 27 0.82 -11.45 15.25
CA ALA A 27 2.05 -12.23 15.36
C ALA A 27 3.23 -11.39 15.87
N LEU A 28 3.44 -10.21 15.27
CA LEU A 28 4.55 -9.31 15.61
C LEU A 28 4.43 -8.66 17.01
N THR A 29 3.21 -8.62 17.58
CA THR A 29 2.99 -8.04 18.91
C THR A 29 3.68 -8.86 20.02
N GLY A 30 3.64 -10.19 19.93
CA GLY A 30 4.27 -11.08 20.91
C GLY A 30 5.65 -11.60 20.49
N ASP A 31 5.96 -11.56 19.19
CA ASP A 31 7.19 -12.09 18.61
C ASP A 31 7.60 -11.25 17.39
N PRO A 32 8.46 -10.23 17.59
CA PRO A 32 8.94 -9.36 16.51
C PRO A 32 9.64 -10.10 15.37
N ASP A 33 10.14 -11.31 15.59
CA ASP A 33 10.85 -12.13 14.60
C ASP A 33 9.93 -13.10 13.84
N SER A 34 8.61 -13.02 14.07
CA SER A 34 7.61 -13.83 13.39
C SER A 34 7.77 -13.82 11.87
N ARG A 35 7.77 -15.02 11.27
CA ARG A 35 7.71 -15.20 9.82
C ARG A 35 6.27 -15.42 9.39
N VAL A 36 5.75 -14.53 8.55
CA VAL A 36 4.34 -14.55 8.15
C VAL A 36 4.24 -14.40 6.64
N ALA A 37 3.45 -15.29 6.04
CA ALA A 37 2.93 -15.22 4.67
C ALA A 37 1.45 -15.64 4.74
N CYS A 38 0.61 -14.71 5.23
CA CYS A 38 -0.81 -14.94 5.47
C CYS A 38 -1.63 -14.49 4.27
N GLU A 39 -2.38 -15.42 3.69
CA GLU A 39 -3.29 -15.17 2.58
C GLU A 39 -4.73 -15.33 3.04
N THR A 40 -5.59 -14.39 2.66
CA THR A 40 -7.00 -14.41 3.00
C THR A 40 -7.85 -14.43 1.73
N LEU A 41 -8.84 -15.33 1.69
CA LEU A 41 -9.96 -15.31 0.75
C LEU A 41 -11.25 -15.01 1.52
N VAL A 42 -12.06 -14.10 1.00
CA VAL A 42 -13.40 -13.78 1.53
C VAL A 42 -14.46 -13.98 0.47
N THR A 43 -15.59 -14.55 0.84
CA THR A 43 -16.76 -14.74 -0.02
C THR A 43 -18.04 -14.85 0.84
N THR A 44 -19.19 -15.13 0.23
CA THR A 44 -20.49 -15.18 0.91
C THR A 44 -20.46 -16.10 2.14
N GLY A 45 -20.49 -15.50 3.33
CA GLY A 45 -20.53 -16.21 4.61
C GLY A 45 -19.24 -16.96 4.99
N LEU A 46 -18.15 -16.82 4.26
CA LEU A 46 -16.92 -17.59 4.46
C LEU A 46 -15.66 -16.71 4.37
N VAL A 47 -14.76 -16.95 5.32
CA VAL A 47 -13.38 -16.46 5.30
C VAL A 47 -12.46 -17.66 5.37
N VAL A 48 -11.51 -17.76 4.43
CA VAL A 48 -10.44 -18.75 4.45
C VAL A 48 -9.12 -18.02 4.69
N VAL A 49 -8.42 -18.40 5.75
CA VAL A 49 -7.06 -17.94 6.06
C VAL A 49 -6.11 -19.10 5.80
N ALA A 50 -5.15 -18.90 4.92
CA ALA A 50 -4.18 -19.91 4.50
C ALA A 50 -2.76 -19.31 4.39
N GLY A 51 -1.77 -20.17 4.13
CA GLY A 51 -0.36 -19.78 3.97
C GLY A 51 0.50 -20.24 5.14
N GLU A 52 1.65 -19.61 5.34
CA GLU A 52 2.67 -20.07 6.26
C GLU A 52 2.95 -19.05 7.38
N ILE A 53 2.82 -19.50 8.63
CA ILE A 53 3.11 -18.69 9.81
C ILE A 53 4.04 -19.45 10.76
N THR A 54 5.13 -18.82 11.18
CA THR A 54 6.03 -19.29 12.22
C THR A 54 6.22 -18.16 13.24
N THR A 55 5.64 -18.35 14.42
CA THR A 55 5.62 -17.37 15.50
C THR A 55 5.56 -18.08 16.85
N ALA A 56 6.16 -17.48 17.88
CA ALA A 56 5.99 -17.89 19.27
C ALA A 56 4.67 -17.38 19.88
N THR A 57 4.05 -16.37 19.28
CA THR A 57 2.81 -15.76 19.76
C THR A 57 1.64 -16.74 19.64
N GLN A 58 0.84 -16.88 20.70
CA GLN A 58 -0.44 -17.58 20.64
C GLN A 58 -1.50 -16.63 20.08
N ILE A 59 -2.07 -16.98 18.92
CA ILE A 59 -3.04 -16.13 18.21
C ILE A 59 -4.35 -16.90 18.07
N ASP A 60 -5.46 -16.29 18.50
CA ASP A 60 -6.78 -16.73 18.07
C ASP A 60 -7.09 -16.10 16.71
N PHE A 61 -6.77 -16.84 15.64
CA PHE A 61 -6.96 -16.35 14.27
C PHE A 61 -8.44 -16.07 13.96
N ALA A 62 -9.36 -16.85 14.53
CA ALA A 62 -10.78 -16.64 14.28
C ALA A 62 -11.24 -15.32 14.90
N ASP A 63 -10.85 -15.03 16.13
CA ASP A 63 -11.21 -13.77 16.78
C ASP A 63 -10.61 -12.56 16.05
N VAL A 64 -9.34 -12.60 15.66
CA VAL A 64 -8.70 -11.51 14.88
C VAL A 64 -9.43 -11.24 13.56
N VAL A 65 -9.84 -12.30 12.84
CA VAL A 65 -10.64 -12.19 11.62
C VAL A 65 -11.98 -11.50 11.90
N ARG A 66 -12.72 -11.97 12.91
CA ARG A 66 -14.05 -11.46 13.25
C ARG A 66 -14.01 -10.00 13.70
N GLU A 67 -13.06 -9.65 14.56
CA GLU A 67 -12.87 -8.28 15.03
C GLU A 67 -12.52 -7.33 13.89
N THR A 68 -11.67 -7.78 12.96
CA THR A 68 -11.31 -6.99 11.78
C THR A 68 -12.52 -6.71 10.89
N ILE A 69 -13.34 -7.72 10.62
CA ILE A 69 -14.56 -7.57 9.81
C ILE A 69 -15.57 -6.64 10.50
N CYS A 70 -15.75 -6.78 11.82
CA CYS A 70 -16.64 -5.90 12.58
C CYS A 70 -16.14 -4.45 12.59
N ARG A 71 -14.83 -4.23 12.75
CA ARG A 71 -14.21 -2.89 12.71
C ARG A 71 -14.39 -2.19 11.36
N ILE A 72 -14.40 -2.95 10.27
CA ILE A 72 -14.68 -2.44 8.92
C ILE A 72 -16.13 -1.94 8.79
N GLY A 73 -17.05 -2.59 9.51
CA GLY A 73 -18.47 -2.25 9.57
C GLY A 73 -19.40 -3.33 9.03
N TYR A 74 -18.89 -4.55 8.79
CA TYR A 74 -19.71 -5.74 8.56
C TYR A 74 -19.99 -6.42 9.90
N ASP A 75 -20.73 -5.73 10.77
CA ASP A 75 -20.98 -6.12 12.17
C ASP A 75 -22.44 -6.53 12.44
N ASN A 76 -23.23 -6.63 11.37
CA ASN A 76 -24.63 -7.01 11.39
C ASN A 76 -25.00 -7.74 10.08
N GLY A 77 -25.98 -8.65 10.17
CA GLY A 77 -26.41 -9.47 9.03
C GLY A 77 -27.17 -8.72 7.92
N GLU A 78 -27.48 -7.43 8.09
CA GLU A 78 -28.29 -6.66 7.14
C GLU A 78 -27.60 -6.51 5.77
N TYR A 79 -26.26 -6.50 5.76
CA TYR A 79 -25.46 -6.34 4.54
C TYR A 79 -25.13 -7.68 3.87
N GLY A 80 -25.62 -8.78 4.44
CA GLY A 80 -25.41 -10.16 3.99
C GLY A 80 -24.06 -10.78 4.39
N PHE A 81 -23.08 -9.97 4.79
CA PHE A 81 -21.81 -10.44 5.38
C PHE A 81 -21.64 -9.85 6.79
N ASP A 82 -21.37 -10.71 7.77
CA ASP A 82 -21.31 -10.35 9.18
C ASP A 82 -20.16 -11.09 9.88
N GLY A 83 -19.22 -10.33 10.44
CA GLY A 83 -18.07 -10.87 11.17
C GLY A 83 -18.45 -11.71 12.39
N ARG A 84 -19.64 -11.50 12.98
CA ARG A 84 -20.10 -12.29 14.14
C ARG A 84 -20.59 -13.68 13.76
N HIS A 85 -21.00 -13.88 12.51
CA HIS A 85 -21.69 -15.10 12.08
C HIS A 85 -21.04 -15.80 10.88
N CYS A 86 -20.05 -15.20 10.23
CA CYS A 86 -19.35 -15.85 9.12
C CYS A 86 -18.58 -17.10 9.58
N ALA A 87 -18.47 -18.09 8.70
CA ALA A 87 -17.56 -19.21 8.88
C ALA A 87 -16.12 -18.73 8.70
N VAL A 88 -15.22 -19.16 9.58
CA VAL A 88 -13.78 -18.90 9.48
C VAL A 88 -13.06 -20.23 9.39
N MET A 89 -12.38 -20.46 8.27
CA MET A 89 -11.58 -21.67 8.02
C MET A 89 -10.11 -21.30 8.08
N ILE A 90 -9.38 -21.95 8.99
CA ILE A 90 -7.93 -21.77 9.15
C ILE A 90 -7.22 -22.98 8.54
N ALA A 91 -6.38 -22.71 7.54
CA ALA A 91 -5.59 -23.69 6.79
C ALA A 91 -4.13 -23.23 6.70
N LEU A 92 -3.54 -22.96 7.87
CA LEU A 92 -2.16 -22.47 8.03
C LEU A 92 -1.17 -23.63 8.22
N ASP A 93 0.03 -23.48 7.67
CA ASP A 93 1.18 -24.36 7.90
C ASP A 93 2.38 -23.57 8.46
N LYS A 94 3.47 -24.26 8.80
CA LYS A 94 4.76 -23.65 9.15
C LYS A 94 5.57 -23.33 7.90
N GLN A 95 6.47 -22.36 8.00
CA GLN A 95 7.36 -22.03 6.90
C GLN A 95 8.27 -23.21 6.53
N SER A 96 8.49 -23.42 5.22
CA SER A 96 9.41 -24.45 4.73
C SER A 96 10.84 -24.26 5.28
N PRO A 97 11.47 -25.30 5.87
CA PRO A 97 12.86 -25.25 6.32
C PRO A 97 13.87 -24.89 5.21
N ASP A 98 13.57 -25.23 3.96
CA ASP A 98 14.43 -24.92 2.81
C ASP A 98 14.45 -23.43 2.50
N ILE A 99 13.29 -22.76 2.62
CA ILE A 99 13.17 -21.31 2.49
C ILE A 99 13.83 -20.62 3.68
N ALA A 100 13.57 -21.10 4.91
CA ALA A 100 14.15 -20.53 6.13
C ALA A 100 15.68 -20.48 6.08
N ARG A 101 16.33 -21.58 5.66
CA ARG A 101 17.79 -21.64 5.46
C ARG A 101 18.30 -20.57 4.48
N GLY A 102 17.52 -20.31 3.44
CA GLY A 102 17.72 -19.27 2.43
C GLY A 102 17.83 -17.86 3.01
N VAL A 103 16.88 -17.54 3.88
CA VAL A 103 16.60 -16.19 4.39
C VAL A 103 17.41 -15.89 5.65
N ASP A 104 17.54 -16.89 6.53
CA ASP A 104 18.19 -16.72 7.85
C ASP A 104 19.70 -16.56 7.75
N ARG A 105 20.31 -17.02 6.65
CA ARG A 105 21.74 -16.80 6.34
C ARG A 105 21.89 -16.50 4.86
N ALA A 106 22.25 -15.27 4.51
CA ALA A 106 22.44 -14.90 3.11
C ALA A 106 23.57 -15.69 2.43
N LEU A 107 23.58 -15.71 1.10
CA LEU A 107 24.66 -16.31 0.30
C LEU A 107 26.03 -15.71 0.65
N GLU A 108 26.06 -14.40 0.89
CA GLU A 108 27.23 -13.60 1.26
C GLU A 108 27.79 -13.94 2.66
N SER A 109 27.04 -14.68 3.48
CA SER A 109 27.47 -15.13 4.80
C SER A 109 27.70 -16.66 4.87
N ARG A 110 27.67 -17.36 3.72
CA ARG A 110 27.83 -18.83 3.65
C ARG A 110 29.24 -19.21 3.20
N ALA A 111 29.96 -19.91 4.08
CA ALA A 111 31.36 -20.29 3.92
C ALA A 111 31.69 -21.29 2.77
N GLN A 112 30.69 -21.90 2.12
CA GLN A 112 30.87 -23.07 1.22
C GLN A 112 30.42 -22.85 -0.23
N GLU A 113 30.10 -21.62 -0.64
CA GLU A 113 29.63 -21.33 -2.00
C GLU A 113 30.73 -20.64 -2.82
N PRO A 114 30.92 -20.98 -4.11
CA PRO A 114 32.03 -20.48 -4.94
C PRO A 114 32.01 -18.96 -5.20
N ARG A 115 30.94 -18.26 -4.80
CA ARG A 115 30.83 -16.79 -4.82
C ARG A 115 30.59 -16.15 -3.44
N GLY A 116 30.45 -16.94 -2.38
CA GLY A 116 30.23 -16.46 -1.01
C GLY A 116 31.57 -16.24 -0.31
N GLY A 117 31.97 -14.98 -0.13
CA GLY A 117 32.98 -14.66 0.89
C GLY A 117 32.41 -14.90 2.28
N LEU A 118 33.25 -15.05 3.31
CA LEU A 118 32.80 -14.91 4.69
C LEU A 118 32.66 -13.41 4.97
N SER A 119 31.52 -12.80 4.58
CA SER A 119 31.24 -11.43 4.99
C SER A 119 30.94 -11.40 6.49
N GLU A 120 31.67 -10.57 7.23
CA GLU A 120 31.41 -10.28 8.65
C GLU A 120 30.49 -9.06 8.83
N ASP A 121 30.02 -8.45 7.73
CA ASP A 121 29.08 -7.33 7.79
C ASP A 121 27.71 -7.80 8.28
N GLU A 122 27.23 -7.21 9.38
CA GLU A 122 25.95 -7.53 10.01
C GLU A 122 24.78 -7.49 9.03
N PHE A 123 24.79 -6.58 8.05
CA PHE A 123 23.69 -6.44 7.10
C PHE A 123 23.75 -7.42 5.93
N ASP A 124 24.86 -8.16 5.76
CA ASP A 124 24.94 -9.33 4.87
C ASP A 124 24.38 -10.60 5.55
N SER A 125 23.92 -10.54 6.80
CA SER A 125 23.44 -11.74 7.53
C SER A 125 22.15 -12.35 6.98
N ALA A 126 21.26 -11.54 6.38
CA ALA A 126 19.94 -11.99 5.94
C ALA A 126 19.73 -11.81 4.43
N GLY A 127 19.37 -12.89 3.76
CA GLY A 127 19.07 -12.89 2.34
C GLY A 127 17.64 -12.42 2.05
N ALA A 128 17.37 -12.10 0.79
CA ALA A 128 16.01 -11.83 0.33
C ALA A 128 15.11 -13.06 0.50
N GLY A 129 13.88 -12.84 0.97
CA GLY A 129 12.85 -13.87 1.17
C GLY A 129 12.46 -14.65 -0.07
N ASP A 130 12.56 -14.00 -1.23
CA ASP A 130 12.22 -14.52 -2.56
C ASP A 130 13.01 -13.71 -3.60
N GLN A 131 13.00 -14.15 -4.86
CA GLN A 131 13.34 -13.29 -5.98
C GLN A 131 12.28 -12.22 -6.16
N GLY A 132 12.65 -11.07 -6.72
CA GLY A 132 11.65 -10.08 -7.09
C GLY A 132 12.25 -8.78 -7.57
N MET A 133 11.36 -7.91 -8.05
CA MET A 133 11.65 -6.55 -8.47
C MET A 133 10.65 -5.64 -7.77
N MET A 134 11.12 -4.49 -7.26
CA MET A 134 10.32 -3.56 -6.50
C MET A 134 10.54 -2.16 -7.05
N PHE A 135 9.50 -1.33 -7.00
CA PHE A 135 9.54 0.04 -7.49
C PHE A 135 9.12 1.02 -6.40
N GLY A 136 9.89 2.08 -6.28
CA GLY A 136 9.63 3.26 -5.49
C GLY A 136 9.38 4.45 -6.40
N PHE A 137 8.44 5.31 -6.08
CA PHE A 137 8.15 6.50 -6.87
C PHE A 137 7.85 7.69 -5.99
N ALA A 138 8.24 8.88 -6.44
CA ALA A 138 7.84 10.15 -5.87
C ALA A 138 7.78 11.24 -6.94
N THR A 139 6.89 12.21 -6.76
CA THR A 139 6.72 13.38 -7.64
C THR A 139 6.27 14.58 -6.81
N ARG A 140 6.54 15.81 -7.25
CA ARG A 140 6.14 17.06 -6.56
C ARG A 140 4.68 17.48 -6.80
N GLU A 141 3.88 16.65 -7.47
CA GLU A 141 2.48 16.97 -7.78
C GLU A 141 1.58 17.18 -6.55
N THR A 142 1.96 16.64 -5.39
CA THR A 142 1.24 16.76 -4.12
C THR A 142 2.20 16.94 -2.95
N ASP A 143 1.71 17.48 -1.84
CA ASP A 143 2.50 17.68 -0.62
C ASP A 143 3.08 16.38 -0.06
N GLU A 144 2.32 15.27 -0.16
CA GLU A 144 2.78 13.93 0.22
C GLU A 144 3.75 13.28 -0.79
N LEU A 145 4.15 14.00 -1.83
CA LEU A 145 5.04 13.57 -2.90
C LEU A 145 4.52 12.34 -3.68
N MET A 146 3.23 12.31 -3.95
CA MET A 146 2.53 11.26 -4.71
C MET A 146 1.95 11.78 -6.03
N PRO A 147 1.71 10.91 -7.03
CA PRO A 147 0.94 11.29 -8.21
C PRO A 147 -0.46 11.76 -7.82
N LEU A 148 -0.90 12.89 -8.36
CA LEU A 148 -2.17 13.51 -7.97
C LEU A 148 -3.40 12.57 -8.14
N PRO A 149 -3.56 11.78 -9.24
CA PRO A 149 -4.78 11.01 -9.46
C PRO A 149 -5.03 9.96 -8.37
N ILE A 150 -3.98 9.22 -7.97
CA ILE A 150 -4.10 8.21 -6.91
C ILE A 150 -4.25 8.84 -5.53
N ALA A 151 -3.57 9.96 -5.27
CA ALA A 151 -3.72 10.71 -4.02
C ALA A 151 -5.18 11.17 -3.83
N LEU A 152 -5.80 11.74 -4.87
CA LEU A 152 -7.21 12.14 -4.83
C LEU A 152 -8.15 10.95 -4.69
N ALA A 153 -7.93 9.85 -5.42
CA ALA A 153 -8.73 8.64 -5.28
C ALA A 153 -8.68 8.08 -3.84
N HIS A 154 -7.50 8.03 -3.21
CA HIS A 154 -7.37 7.63 -1.80
C HIS A 154 -8.07 8.58 -0.82
N ARG A 155 -7.93 9.89 -1.02
CA ARG A 155 -8.60 10.89 -0.17
C ARG A 155 -10.12 10.72 -0.24
N LEU A 156 -10.68 10.53 -1.44
CA LEU A 156 -12.10 10.28 -1.64
C LEU A 156 -12.58 8.98 -0.99
N SER A 157 -11.88 7.86 -1.19
CA SER A 157 -12.28 6.57 -0.60
C SER A 157 -12.16 6.56 0.92
N ARG A 158 -11.13 7.21 1.48
CA ARG A 158 -10.98 7.41 2.93
C ARG A 158 -12.08 8.30 3.48
N ARG A 159 -12.40 9.41 2.82
CA ARG A 159 -13.49 10.31 3.21
C ARG A 159 -14.85 9.62 3.18
N LEU A 160 -15.10 8.78 2.18
CA LEU A 160 -16.32 7.97 2.08
C LEU A 160 -16.49 7.03 3.28
N SER A 161 -15.41 6.37 3.73
CA SER A 161 -15.46 5.56 4.96
C SER A 161 -15.65 6.40 6.21
N GLN A 162 -14.97 7.54 6.30
CA GLN A 162 -15.08 8.46 7.45
C GLN A 162 -16.52 8.94 7.65
N VAL A 163 -17.17 9.46 6.61
CA VAL A 163 -18.53 10.03 6.73
C VAL A 163 -19.58 8.96 7.03
N ARG A 164 -19.34 7.71 6.64
CA ARG A 164 -20.13 6.54 7.04
C ARG A 164 -19.93 6.23 8.53
N LYS A 165 -18.69 6.09 8.98
CA LYS A 165 -18.36 5.75 10.38
C LYS A 165 -18.81 6.84 11.37
N ASP A 166 -18.71 8.10 10.98
CA ASP A 166 -19.21 9.25 11.74
C ASP A 166 -20.73 9.41 11.68
N ARG A 167 -21.41 8.57 10.88
CA ARG A 167 -22.87 8.62 10.63
C ARG A 167 -23.36 9.96 10.09
N LEU A 168 -22.49 10.72 9.41
CA LEU A 168 -22.89 11.92 8.66
C LEU A 168 -23.78 11.54 7.47
N LEU A 169 -23.45 10.44 6.81
CA LEU A 169 -24.26 9.81 5.77
C LEU A 169 -24.63 8.38 6.25
N PRO A 170 -25.63 8.24 7.13
CA PRO A 170 -25.89 6.98 7.84
C PRO A 170 -26.43 5.87 6.95
N TYR A 171 -26.85 6.19 5.72
CA TYR A 171 -27.31 5.22 4.74
C TYR A 171 -26.17 4.54 3.97
N LEU A 172 -24.93 5.03 4.10
CA LEU A 172 -23.78 4.41 3.44
C LEU A 172 -23.43 3.09 4.10
N ARG A 173 -23.04 2.12 3.28
CA ARG A 173 -22.55 0.80 3.70
C ARG A 173 -21.05 0.67 3.39
N PRO A 174 -20.35 -0.36 3.88
CA PRO A 174 -18.88 -0.35 3.87
C PRO A 174 -18.22 -0.33 2.49
N ASP A 175 -18.79 -1.01 1.47
CA ASP A 175 -18.16 -1.15 0.15
C ASP A 175 -18.28 0.14 -0.68
N GLY A 176 -17.18 0.56 -1.30
CA GLY A 176 -17.12 1.76 -2.11
C GLY A 176 -15.88 1.82 -3.00
N LYS A 177 -16.00 2.53 -4.12
CA LYS A 177 -14.99 2.66 -5.17
C LYS A 177 -14.96 4.11 -5.63
N THR A 178 -13.76 4.61 -5.92
CA THR A 178 -13.53 6.00 -6.36
C THR A 178 -12.54 6.01 -7.51
N GLN A 179 -12.79 6.81 -8.53
CA GLN A 179 -11.89 6.96 -9.67
C GLN A 179 -11.79 8.43 -10.07
N VAL A 180 -10.59 8.89 -10.40
CA VAL A 180 -10.30 10.29 -10.71
C VAL A 180 -9.49 10.36 -12.00
N THR A 181 -9.97 11.17 -12.95
CA THR A 181 -9.26 11.48 -14.20
C THR A 181 -8.70 12.90 -14.12
N VAL A 182 -7.40 13.04 -14.35
CA VAL A 182 -6.69 14.32 -14.33
C VAL A 182 -6.14 14.63 -15.72
N ARG A 183 -6.31 15.87 -16.19
CA ARG A 183 -5.62 16.40 -17.37
C ARG A 183 -4.24 16.88 -16.97
N TYR A 184 -3.26 16.52 -17.79
CA TYR A 184 -1.87 16.95 -17.69
C TYR A 184 -1.50 17.81 -18.90
N ARG A 185 -0.60 18.75 -18.69
CA ARG A 185 0.09 19.51 -19.75
C ARG A 185 1.58 19.50 -19.41
N ASP A 186 2.41 19.02 -20.33
CA ASP A 186 3.87 18.96 -20.16
C ASP A 186 4.31 18.29 -18.85
N GLY A 187 3.63 17.21 -18.45
CA GLY A 187 3.91 16.46 -17.23
C GLY A 187 3.32 17.05 -15.94
N VAL A 188 2.68 18.22 -15.99
CA VAL A 188 2.09 18.89 -14.81
C VAL A 188 0.57 18.71 -14.79
N PRO A 189 -0.05 18.36 -13.64
CA PRO A 189 -1.50 18.28 -13.51
C PRO A 189 -2.11 19.69 -13.61
N VAL A 190 -3.15 19.83 -14.43
CA VAL A 190 -3.77 21.15 -14.72
C VAL A 190 -5.26 21.20 -14.44
N ALA A 191 -5.97 20.06 -14.43
CA ALA A 191 -7.35 19.99 -13.97
C ALA A 191 -7.79 18.56 -13.63
N VAL A 192 -8.69 18.41 -12.66
CA VAL A 192 -9.52 17.23 -12.45
C VAL A 192 -10.66 17.29 -13.46
N GLU A 193 -10.66 16.34 -14.39
CA GLU A 193 -11.63 16.29 -15.49
C GLU A 193 -12.86 15.47 -15.10
N LYS A 194 -12.68 14.36 -14.37
CA LYS A 194 -13.76 13.44 -14.04
C LYS A 194 -13.59 12.87 -12.65
N VAL A 195 -14.71 12.69 -11.97
CA VAL A 195 -14.79 11.98 -10.69
C VAL A 195 -15.91 10.94 -10.78
N LEU A 196 -15.59 9.69 -10.46
CA LEU A 196 -16.56 8.61 -10.33
C LEU A 196 -16.53 8.07 -8.90
N ILE A 197 -17.71 7.97 -8.28
CA ILE A 197 -17.89 7.30 -6.99
C ILE A 197 -18.99 6.24 -7.15
N SER A 198 -18.66 5.00 -6.83
CA SER A 198 -19.64 3.92 -6.65
C SER A 198 -19.64 3.53 -5.18
N THR A 199 -20.74 3.77 -4.47
CA THR A 199 -20.83 3.47 -3.03
C THR A 199 -22.02 2.58 -2.73
N GLN A 200 -21.81 1.62 -1.84
CA GLN A 200 -22.87 0.79 -1.30
C GLN A 200 -23.79 1.62 -0.39
N HIS A 201 -25.09 1.40 -0.44
CA HIS A 201 -26.07 2.18 0.32
C HIS A 201 -27.34 1.37 0.69
N ALA A 202 -28.12 1.91 1.60
CA ALA A 202 -29.47 1.42 1.93
C ALA A 202 -30.43 1.59 0.74
N GLU A 203 -31.40 0.67 0.59
CA GLU A 203 -32.23 0.56 -0.62
C GLU A 203 -33.16 1.76 -0.83
N GLU A 204 -33.59 2.38 0.25
CA GLU A 204 -34.59 3.44 0.31
C GLU A 204 -34.07 4.83 -0.09
N VAL A 205 -32.76 4.98 -0.36
CA VAL A 205 -32.17 6.30 -0.65
C VAL A 205 -32.10 6.57 -2.16
N PRO A 206 -32.72 7.65 -2.66
CA PRO A 206 -32.66 8.02 -4.08
C PRO A 206 -31.25 8.39 -4.53
N THR A 207 -30.87 8.00 -5.75
CA THR A 207 -29.55 8.28 -6.33
C THR A 207 -29.24 9.78 -6.38
N GLU A 208 -30.23 10.64 -6.62
CA GLU A 208 -30.08 12.09 -6.69
C GLU A 208 -29.63 12.68 -5.36
N ARG A 209 -30.18 12.15 -4.25
CA ARG A 209 -29.77 12.53 -2.89
C ARG A 209 -28.34 12.08 -2.63
N ILE A 210 -28.00 10.83 -2.95
CA ILE A 210 -26.64 10.30 -2.78
C ILE A 210 -25.66 11.16 -3.57
N ARG A 211 -25.99 11.51 -4.82
CA ARG A 211 -25.15 12.36 -5.67
C ARG A 211 -24.93 13.75 -5.07
N ALA A 212 -25.97 14.40 -4.54
CA ALA A 212 -25.85 15.70 -3.91
C ALA A 212 -25.01 15.64 -2.62
N ASP A 213 -25.34 14.69 -1.73
CA ASP A 213 -24.66 14.51 -0.44
C ASP A 213 -23.16 14.21 -0.63
N LEU A 214 -22.81 13.32 -1.57
CA LEU A 214 -21.41 13.00 -1.85
C LEU A 214 -20.64 14.18 -2.45
N TRP A 215 -21.27 15.02 -3.27
CA TRP A 215 -20.62 16.20 -3.81
C TRP A 215 -20.16 17.16 -2.70
N ASP A 216 -21.08 17.50 -1.80
CA ASP A 216 -20.83 18.49 -0.74
C ASP A 216 -19.93 17.93 0.37
N ILE A 217 -20.12 16.67 0.74
CA ILE A 217 -19.52 16.10 1.96
C ILE A 217 -18.26 15.29 1.67
N VAL A 218 -18.12 14.74 0.44
CA VAL A 218 -17.00 13.86 0.05
C VAL A 218 -16.12 14.47 -1.04
N VAL A 219 -16.68 15.00 -2.13
CA VAL A 219 -15.89 15.45 -3.29
C VAL A 219 -15.25 16.80 -3.05
N THR A 220 -16.07 17.86 -2.87
CA THR A 220 -15.57 19.23 -2.79
C THR A 220 -14.57 19.46 -1.64
N PRO A 221 -14.67 18.83 -0.46
CA PRO A 221 -13.67 19.04 0.60
C PRO A 221 -12.31 18.39 0.29
N MET A 222 -12.24 17.45 -0.65
CA MET A 222 -11.04 16.64 -0.92
C MET A 222 -10.27 17.09 -2.17
N LEU A 223 -10.89 17.89 -3.05
CA LEU A 223 -10.28 18.38 -4.27
C LEU A 223 -9.63 19.75 -4.07
N PRO A 224 -8.42 20.00 -4.62
CA PRO A 224 -7.83 21.34 -4.66
C PRO A 224 -8.68 22.27 -5.51
N ALA A 225 -9.13 23.39 -4.94
CA ALA A 225 -10.09 24.31 -5.57
C ALA A 225 -9.55 24.93 -6.88
N GLU A 226 -8.23 25.04 -7.00
CA GLU A 226 -7.53 25.57 -8.16
C GLU A 226 -7.42 24.58 -9.34
N LEU A 227 -7.73 23.30 -9.11
CA LEU A 227 -7.62 22.24 -10.12
C LEU A 227 -8.95 21.82 -10.71
N TYR A 228 -10.06 22.52 -10.47
CA TYR A 228 -11.31 22.23 -11.17
C TYR A 228 -12.23 23.45 -11.23
N ASP A 229 -13.08 23.48 -12.26
CA ASP A 229 -14.26 24.34 -12.28
C ASP A 229 -15.45 23.51 -11.76
N ALA A 230 -16.19 24.04 -10.78
CA ALA A 230 -17.21 23.28 -10.08
C ALA A 230 -18.40 22.92 -10.99
N ASP A 231 -18.80 23.82 -11.87
CA ASP A 231 -19.94 23.60 -12.78
C ASP A 231 -19.55 22.58 -13.86
N ALA A 232 -18.39 22.75 -14.49
CA ALA A 232 -17.88 21.82 -15.49
C ALA A 232 -17.64 20.42 -14.91
N LEU A 233 -17.02 20.31 -13.73
CA LEU A 233 -16.79 19.00 -13.11
C LEU A 233 -18.10 18.33 -12.69
N ARG A 234 -19.15 19.09 -12.37
CA ARG A 234 -20.45 18.52 -12.00
C ARG A 234 -21.14 17.83 -13.19
N GLU A 235 -20.84 18.24 -14.43
CA GLU A 235 -21.28 17.57 -15.65
C GLU A 235 -20.54 16.23 -15.87
N GLU A 236 -19.27 16.16 -15.44
CA GLU A 236 -18.38 14.98 -15.56
C GLU A 236 -18.24 14.20 -14.23
N TYR A 237 -19.15 14.44 -13.30
CA TYR A 237 -19.25 13.73 -12.04
C TYR A 237 -20.20 12.55 -12.19
N TYR A 238 -19.79 11.35 -11.80
CA TYR A 238 -20.58 10.13 -11.91
C TYR A 238 -20.77 9.49 -10.54
N VAL A 239 -22.02 9.14 -10.20
CA VAL A 239 -22.37 8.47 -8.94
C VAL A 239 -23.22 7.27 -9.24
N ASN A 240 -22.76 6.09 -8.80
CA ASN A 240 -23.46 4.81 -8.96
C ASN A 240 -24.02 4.63 -10.40
N PRO A 241 -23.18 4.70 -11.46
CA PRO A 241 -23.64 4.73 -12.85
C PRO A 241 -24.41 3.47 -13.28
N THR A 242 -24.23 2.35 -12.57
CA THR A 242 -24.97 1.10 -12.78
C THR A 242 -26.34 1.08 -12.09
N GLY A 243 -26.76 2.19 -11.47
CA GLY A 243 -27.96 2.27 -10.64
C GLY A 243 -27.69 1.86 -9.20
N ARG A 244 -28.65 1.19 -8.57
CA ARG A 244 -28.60 0.85 -7.14
C ARG A 244 -27.43 -0.07 -6.79
N PHE A 245 -26.73 0.22 -5.69
CA PHE A 245 -25.67 -0.63 -5.14
C PHE A 245 -25.99 -1.00 -3.69
N VAL A 246 -26.95 -1.91 -3.49
CA VAL A 246 -27.46 -2.30 -2.16
C VAL A 246 -26.65 -3.47 -1.57
N ILE A 247 -26.39 -4.48 -2.39
CA ILE A 247 -25.59 -5.66 -2.04
C ILE A 247 -24.14 -5.39 -2.46
N GLY A 248 -23.20 -5.50 -1.54
CA GLY A 248 -21.77 -5.28 -1.76
C GLY A 248 -20.93 -6.11 -0.81
N GLY A 249 -19.63 -5.83 -0.73
CA GLY A 249 -18.71 -6.62 0.08
C GLY A 249 -18.59 -8.07 -0.38
N PRO A 250 -18.20 -9.00 0.51
CA PRO A 250 -18.01 -10.42 0.16
C PRO A 250 -19.24 -11.15 -0.38
N VAL A 251 -20.45 -10.59 -0.21
CA VAL A 251 -21.68 -11.13 -0.82
C VAL A 251 -21.79 -10.76 -2.29
N GLY A 252 -21.34 -9.56 -2.66
CA GLY A 252 -21.41 -9.06 -4.03
C GLY A 252 -20.27 -9.58 -4.89
N ASP A 253 -19.08 -9.79 -4.33
CA ASP A 253 -17.89 -10.27 -5.03
C ASP A 253 -16.93 -10.98 -4.08
N ALA A 254 -16.15 -11.92 -4.59
CA ALA A 254 -15.09 -12.57 -3.81
C ALA A 254 -13.89 -11.62 -3.64
N GLY A 255 -13.21 -11.71 -2.50
CA GLY A 255 -12.03 -10.92 -2.19
C GLY A 255 -10.83 -11.80 -1.90
N LEU A 256 -9.65 -11.40 -2.38
CA LEU A 256 -8.39 -12.08 -2.09
C LEU A 256 -7.30 -11.06 -1.73
N THR A 257 -6.40 -11.48 -0.85
CA THR A 257 -5.20 -10.72 -0.48
C THR A 257 -4.37 -10.42 -1.73
N GLY A 258 -3.81 -9.21 -1.82
CA GLY A 258 -2.91 -8.85 -2.91
C GLY A 258 -3.57 -8.66 -4.28
N ARG A 259 -4.90 -8.48 -4.35
CA ARG A 259 -5.61 -8.18 -5.62
C ARG A 259 -5.80 -6.69 -5.90
N LYS A 260 -5.19 -5.82 -5.08
CA LYS A 260 -5.26 -4.36 -5.19
C LYS A 260 -3.89 -3.67 -5.18
N ILE A 261 -2.84 -4.37 -5.63
CA ILE A 261 -1.45 -3.88 -5.61
C ILE A 261 -1.21 -2.52 -6.30
N ILE A 262 -1.97 -2.20 -7.35
CA ILE A 262 -1.86 -0.89 -8.02
C ILE A 262 -2.55 0.21 -7.20
N VAL A 263 -3.65 -0.11 -6.52
CA VAL A 263 -4.29 0.78 -5.55
C VAL A 263 -3.37 0.96 -4.33
N ASP A 264 -2.62 -0.06 -3.93
CA ASP A 264 -1.70 0.05 -2.78
C ASP A 264 -0.48 0.93 -3.02
N THR A 265 -0.15 1.15 -4.29
CA THR A 265 1.07 1.83 -4.71
C THR A 265 0.77 3.17 -5.38
N TYR A 266 0.96 3.26 -6.69
CA TYR A 266 1.02 4.55 -7.41
C TYR A 266 -0.10 4.70 -8.43
N GLY A 267 -1.18 3.91 -8.32
CA GLY A 267 -2.38 4.03 -9.15
C GLY A 267 -2.14 3.89 -10.65
N GLY A 268 -1.10 3.14 -11.03
CA GLY A 268 -0.68 2.90 -12.41
C GLY A 268 0.25 3.97 -12.99
N PHE A 269 0.57 5.02 -12.22
CA PHE A 269 1.43 6.12 -12.67
C PHE A 269 2.91 5.71 -12.75
N ALA A 270 3.32 4.78 -11.90
CA ALA A 270 4.65 4.21 -11.84
C ALA A 270 4.62 2.70 -12.11
N ARG A 271 5.79 2.13 -12.40
CA ARG A 271 5.92 0.69 -12.64
C ARG A 271 5.66 -0.10 -11.36
N HIS A 272 5.28 -1.37 -11.52
CA HIS A 272 5.03 -2.28 -10.41
C HIS A 272 5.70 -3.63 -10.68
N GLY A 273 6.28 -4.25 -9.66
CA GLY A 273 7.05 -5.48 -9.81
C GLY A 273 6.26 -6.79 -9.59
N GLY A 274 5.02 -6.68 -9.12
CA GLY A 274 4.06 -7.78 -9.04
C GLY A 274 3.84 -8.32 -7.62
N GLY A 275 4.77 -8.08 -6.69
CA GLY A 275 4.64 -8.51 -5.30
C GLY A 275 3.54 -7.77 -4.54
N ALA A 276 2.65 -8.51 -3.88
CA ALA A 276 1.69 -7.97 -2.92
C ALA A 276 2.35 -7.66 -1.56
N PHE A 277 1.71 -6.82 -0.74
CA PHE A 277 2.24 -6.40 0.56
C PHE A 277 1.59 -7.11 1.74
N SER A 278 0.26 -7.08 1.84
CA SER A 278 -0.51 -7.53 3.01
C SER A 278 -0.23 -8.99 3.38
N GLY A 279 -0.17 -9.27 4.69
CA GLY A 279 0.09 -10.62 5.22
C GLY A 279 1.56 -11.05 5.19
N LYS A 280 2.48 -10.21 4.72
CA LYS A 280 3.91 -10.54 4.64
C LYS A 280 4.73 -9.82 5.72
N ASP A 281 5.53 -10.58 6.46
CA ASP A 281 6.50 -9.99 7.39
C ASP A 281 7.66 -9.29 6.66
N PRO A 282 8.44 -8.43 7.37
CA PRO A 282 9.46 -7.59 6.75
C PRO A 282 10.62 -8.32 6.06
N SER A 283 10.79 -9.63 6.28
CA SER A 283 11.78 -10.43 5.55
C SER A 283 11.42 -10.64 4.08
N LYS A 284 10.15 -10.46 3.71
CA LYS A 284 9.68 -10.54 2.33
C LYS A 284 9.96 -9.21 1.64
N VAL A 285 10.93 -9.25 0.72
CA VAL A 285 11.41 -8.06 0.00
C VAL A 285 10.33 -7.38 -0.83
N ASP A 286 9.28 -8.10 -1.23
CA ASP A 286 8.10 -7.51 -1.90
C ASP A 286 7.57 -6.29 -1.15
N ARG A 287 7.51 -6.37 0.18
CA ARG A 287 7.05 -5.29 1.05
C ARG A 287 8.19 -4.39 1.47
N SER A 288 9.23 -4.94 2.10
CA SER A 288 10.28 -4.12 2.72
C SER A 288 11.12 -3.35 1.70
N ALA A 289 11.43 -3.94 0.53
CA ALA A 289 12.18 -3.24 -0.51
C ALA A 289 11.31 -2.27 -1.31
N ALA A 290 10.00 -2.53 -1.48
CA ALA A 290 9.09 -1.53 -2.05
C ALA A 290 8.98 -0.29 -1.13
N TYR A 291 8.89 -0.49 0.18
CA TYR A 291 8.88 0.60 1.16
C TYR A 291 10.19 1.37 1.15
N MET A 292 11.35 0.68 1.10
CA MET A 292 12.63 1.37 0.99
C MET A 292 12.76 2.11 -0.33
N ALA A 293 12.36 1.52 -1.45
CA ALA A 293 12.42 2.19 -2.74
C ALA A 293 11.56 3.49 -2.74
N ARG A 294 10.36 3.45 -2.13
CA ARG A 294 9.55 4.65 -1.87
C ARG A 294 10.33 5.68 -1.05
N TYR A 295 10.94 5.25 0.04
CA TYR A 295 11.73 6.12 0.91
C TYR A 295 12.89 6.79 0.16
N VAL A 296 13.63 6.05 -0.66
CA VAL A 296 14.70 6.61 -1.51
C VAL A 296 14.15 7.64 -2.48
N ALA A 297 13.15 7.27 -3.30
CA ALA A 297 12.55 8.16 -4.29
C ALA A 297 12.01 9.45 -3.65
N LYS A 298 11.30 9.32 -2.52
CA LYS A 298 10.74 10.44 -1.78
C LYS A 298 11.82 11.38 -1.24
N ASN A 299 12.93 10.84 -0.72
CA ASN A 299 14.05 11.65 -0.25
C ASN A 299 14.80 12.36 -1.38
N VAL A 300 14.95 11.73 -2.55
CA VAL A 300 15.52 12.38 -3.74
C VAL A 300 14.68 13.59 -4.17
N VAL A 301 13.36 13.44 -4.25
CA VAL A 301 12.45 14.53 -4.64
C VAL A 301 12.38 15.62 -3.56
N ALA A 302 12.30 15.24 -2.28
CA ALA A 302 12.31 16.17 -1.15
C ALA A 302 13.63 16.96 -1.05
N ALA A 303 14.75 16.33 -1.41
CA ALA A 303 16.06 16.99 -1.51
C ALA A 303 16.12 17.99 -2.67
N GLY A 304 15.15 18.00 -3.58
CA GLY A 304 15.15 18.88 -4.75
C GLY A 304 16.21 18.52 -5.77
N LEU A 305 16.63 17.25 -5.79
CA LEU A 305 17.54 16.74 -6.80
C LEU A 305 16.80 16.41 -8.11
N ALA A 306 15.49 16.17 -8.03
CA ALA A 306 14.59 16.02 -9.17
C ALA A 306 13.15 16.38 -8.77
N ASP A 307 12.30 16.69 -9.75
CA ASP A 307 10.86 16.88 -9.51
C ASP A 307 10.11 15.54 -9.48
N THR A 308 10.61 14.53 -10.18
CA THR A 308 10.11 13.16 -10.21
C THR A 308 11.26 12.18 -10.11
N ALA A 309 11.09 11.11 -9.33
CA ALA A 309 12.06 10.03 -9.24
C ALA A 309 11.36 8.67 -9.15
N GLU A 310 11.85 7.68 -9.91
CA GLU A 310 11.52 6.27 -9.78
C GLU A 310 12.80 5.49 -9.44
N VAL A 311 12.69 4.59 -8.46
CA VAL A 311 13.78 3.69 -8.02
C VAL A 311 13.32 2.26 -8.20
N GLN A 312 14.05 1.47 -8.98
CA GLN A 312 13.86 0.03 -9.07
C GLN A 312 14.96 -0.68 -8.30
N VAL A 313 14.59 -1.71 -7.54
CA VAL A 313 15.53 -2.62 -6.88
C VAL A 313 15.13 -4.05 -7.21
N ALA A 314 16.09 -4.93 -7.50
CA ALA A 314 15.83 -6.35 -7.76
C ALA A 314 16.71 -7.26 -6.91
N TYR A 315 16.16 -8.40 -6.47
CA TYR A 315 16.85 -9.39 -5.64
C TYR A 315 16.73 -10.78 -6.23
N ALA A 316 17.73 -11.62 -5.93
CA ALA A 316 17.62 -13.07 -6.00
C ALA A 316 17.37 -13.63 -4.61
N ILE A 317 16.60 -14.71 -4.53
CA ILE A 317 16.32 -15.41 -3.28
C ILE A 317 17.62 -15.79 -2.55
N GLY A 318 17.68 -15.48 -1.25
CA GLY A 318 18.82 -15.78 -0.40
C GLY A 318 20.05 -14.90 -0.59
N MET A 319 20.04 -13.90 -1.47
CA MET A 319 21.11 -12.89 -1.57
C MET A 319 20.76 -11.66 -0.74
N ALA A 320 21.73 -11.11 -0.01
CA ALA A 320 21.56 -9.87 0.73
C ALA A 320 21.66 -8.65 -0.21
N ARG A 321 22.63 -8.66 -1.13
CA ARG A 321 22.88 -7.51 -2.02
C ARG A 321 21.92 -7.52 -3.21
N PRO A 322 21.34 -6.36 -3.58
CA PRO A 322 20.52 -6.27 -4.79
C PRO A 322 21.30 -6.70 -6.03
N LEU A 323 20.62 -7.36 -6.97
CA LEU A 323 21.14 -7.67 -8.30
C LEU A 323 21.27 -6.41 -9.16
N SER A 324 20.31 -5.50 -9.02
CA SER A 324 20.30 -4.22 -9.72
C SER A 324 19.60 -3.15 -8.91
N VAL A 325 20.07 -1.92 -9.09
CA VAL A 325 19.44 -0.69 -8.63
C VAL A 325 19.39 0.24 -9.84
N LEU A 326 18.20 0.75 -10.18
CA LEU A 326 18.02 1.72 -11.25
C LEU A 326 17.32 2.96 -10.68
N VAL A 327 17.90 4.12 -10.98
CA VAL A 327 17.30 5.43 -10.69
C VAL A 327 16.97 6.12 -12.01
N GLU A 328 15.73 6.57 -12.13
CA GLU A 328 15.18 7.33 -13.25
C GLU A 328 14.53 8.62 -12.72
N THR A 329 14.78 9.74 -13.41
CA THR A 329 14.28 11.07 -13.03
C THR A 329 13.48 11.74 -14.14
N PHE A 330 13.30 11.05 -15.27
CA PHE A 330 12.44 11.47 -16.38
C PHE A 330 12.80 12.86 -16.94
N GLY A 331 14.09 13.22 -16.88
CA GLY A 331 14.59 14.52 -17.34
C GLY A 331 14.27 15.69 -16.40
N THR A 332 13.85 15.42 -15.17
CA THR A 332 13.52 16.44 -14.15
C THR A 332 14.64 16.67 -13.13
N GLU A 333 15.78 16.00 -13.31
CA GLU A 333 16.94 16.15 -12.44
C GLU A 333 17.56 17.56 -12.51
N GLN A 334 17.92 18.08 -11.35
CA GLN A 334 18.56 19.39 -11.18
C GLN A 334 20.10 19.28 -11.10
N VAL A 335 20.60 18.05 -10.96
CA VAL A 335 22.01 17.69 -11.00
C VAL A 335 22.20 16.48 -11.92
N PRO A 336 23.41 16.17 -12.41
CA PRO A 336 23.61 15.01 -13.29
C PRO A 336 23.05 13.72 -12.67
N LEU A 337 22.31 12.93 -13.45
CA LEU A 337 21.71 11.67 -12.99
C LEU A 337 22.75 10.69 -12.40
N THR A 338 24.00 10.73 -12.89
CA THR A 338 25.13 9.96 -12.33
C THR A 338 25.45 10.36 -10.89
N THR A 339 25.32 11.65 -10.55
CA THR A 339 25.45 12.15 -9.17
C THR A 339 24.33 11.62 -8.30
N ILE A 340 23.08 11.66 -8.75
CA ILE A 340 21.92 11.14 -7.99
C ILE A 340 22.10 9.64 -7.72
N ARG A 341 22.49 8.86 -8.72
CA ARG A 341 22.78 7.42 -8.57
C ARG A 341 23.85 7.17 -7.51
N LYS A 342 24.97 7.90 -7.58
CA LYS A 342 26.04 7.79 -6.57
C LYS A 342 25.53 8.12 -5.17
N LEU A 343 24.74 9.18 -5.02
CA LEU A 343 24.16 9.54 -3.72
C LEU A 343 23.19 8.47 -3.21
N VAL A 344 22.41 7.85 -4.09
CA VAL A 344 21.55 6.72 -3.70
C VAL A 344 22.42 5.56 -3.16
N ASP A 345 23.48 5.19 -3.89
CA ASP A 345 24.38 4.12 -3.49
C ASP A 345 25.13 4.42 -2.17
N ASP A 346 25.54 5.67 -1.95
CA ASP A 346 26.32 6.07 -0.78
C ASP A 346 25.47 6.21 0.50
N HIS A 347 24.20 6.62 0.39
CA HIS A 347 23.38 7.02 1.54
C HIS A 347 22.28 6.01 1.92
N PHE A 348 21.99 5.03 1.07
CA PHE A 348 20.94 4.04 1.31
C PHE A 348 21.47 2.62 1.18
N ASP A 349 21.48 1.89 2.30
CA ASP A 349 21.76 0.47 2.29
C ASP A 349 20.50 -0.31 1.93
N LEU A 350 20.53 -0.93 0.74
CA LEU A 350 19.40 -1.67 0.19
C LEU A 350 19.44 -3.16 0.52
N ARG A 351 20.24 -3.62 1.49
CA ARG A 351 20.22 -5.03 1.92
C ARG A 351 19.04 -5.33 2.85
N PRO A 352 18.36 -6.49 2.75
CA PRO A 352 17.15 -6.79 3.53
C PRO A 352 17.27 -6.55 5.05
N ALA A 353 18.41 -6.88 5.66
CA ALA A 353 18.65 -6.60 7.08
C ALA A 353 18.68 -5.10 7.38
N ALA A 354 19.39 -4.32 6.55
CA ALA A 354 19.44 -2.87 6.66
C ALA A 354 18.07 -2.22 6.44
N LEU A 355 17.27 -2.73 5.49
CA LEU A 355 15.90 -2.26 5.25
C LEU A 355 15.06 -2.33 6.52
N ARG A 356 15.06 -3.51 7.16
CA ARG A 356 14.26 -3.79 8.36
C ARG A 356 14.72 -2.96 9.55
N HIS A 357 16.03 -2.77 9.70
CA HIS A 357 16.62 -1.94 10.75
C HIS A 357 16.28 -0.46 10.55
N HIS A 358 16.63 0.11 9.39
CA HIS A 358 16.49 1.54 9.11
C HIS A 358 15.03 2.02 9.17
N LEU A 359 14.12 1.21 8.60
CA LEU A 359 12.68 1.50 8.61
C LEU A 359 11.98 0.98 9.87
N ARG A 360 12.69 0.31 10.79
CA ARG A 360 12.15 -0.21 12.05
C ARG A 360 10.90 -1.08 11.81
N LEU A 361 11.02 -2.08 10.95
CA LEU A 361 9.86 -2.83 10.43
C LEU A 361 9.38 -3.96 11.35
N HIS A 362 10.16 -4.41 12.32
CA HIS A 362 9.72 -5.45 13.28
C HIS A 362 8.81 -4.87 14.37
N ARG A 363 7.64 -4.34 13.97
CA ARG A 363 6.62 -3.71 14.81
C ARG A 363 5.21 -4.00 14.26
N PRO A 364 4.17 -4.09 15.09
CA PRO A 364 2.79 -4.28 14.64
C PRO A 364 2.20 -2.96 14.11
N ILE A 365 2.51 -2.61 12.85
CA ILE A 365 2.17 -1.33 12.23
C ILE A 365 1.43 -1.47 10.88
N TYR A 366 1.08 -2.69 10.48
CA TYR A 366 0.73 -3.02 9.10
C TYR A 366 -0.76 -2.96 8.81
N ALA A 367 -1.65 -3.25 9.77
CA ALA A 367 -3.10 -3.28 9.54
C ALA A 367 -3.65 -1.96 8.99
N LYS A 368 -3.06 -0.84 9.39
CA LYS A 368 -3.43 0.48 8.88
C LYS A 368 -2.96 0.75 7.45
N THR A 369 -2.04 -0.04 6.89
CA THR A 369 -1.55 0.09 5.50
C THR A 369 -2.48 -0.57 4.50
N ALA A 370 -3.21 -1.60 4.92
CA ALA A 370 -4.00 -2.48 4.07
C ALA A 370 -5.17 -1.81 3.31
N ALA A 371 -5.51 -0.56 3.62
CA ALA A 371 -6.43 0.26 2.85
C ALA A 371 -5.92 1.70 2.72
N TYR A 372 -6.39 2.38 1.67
CA TYR A 372 -6.08 3.80 1.38
C TYR A 372 -4.62 4.08 0.98
N GLY A 373 -3.93 3.07 0.46
CA GLY A 373 -2.55 3.19 -0.01
C GLY A 373 -1.53 2.99 1.11
N HIS A 374 -0.41 2.37 0.75
CA HIS A 374 0.75 2.19 1.64
C HIS A 374 1.63 3.44 1.67
N PHE A 375 1.50 4.31 0.68
CA PHE A 375 2.36 5.47 0.44
C PHE A 375 1.58 6.78 0.48
N GLY A 376 2.29 7.88 0.73
CA GLY A 376 1.72 9.24 0.73
C GLY A 376 0.85 9.57 1.94
N ARG A 377 1.08 8.92 3.08
CA ARG A 377 0.30 9.11 4.30
C ARG A 377 1.19 9.59 5.44
N ASP A 378 0.74 10.65 6.10
CA ASP A 378 1.40 11.21 7.27
C ASP A 378 0.98 10.47 8.54
N ASP A 379 1.56 9.29 8.73
CA ASP A 379 1.42 8.49 9.93
C ASP A 379 2.82 8.18 10.48
N ALA A 380 3.03 8.43 11.77
CA ALA A 380 4.33 8.30 12.41
C ALA A 380 4.95 6.89 12.32
N ASP A 381 4.15 5.84 12.15
CA ASP A 381 4.71 4.49 11.98
C ASP A 381 5.20 4.20 10.57
N PHE A 382 4.75 4.97 9.57
CA PHE A 382 5.17 4.83 8.17
C PHE A 382 6.52 5.50 7.97
N THR A 383 7.53 4.89 8.57
CA THR A 383 8.91 5.36 8.56
C THR A 383 9.50 5.55 7.17
N TRP A 384 8.93 4.87 6.15
CA TRP A 384 9.29 5.03 4.73
C TRP A 384 8.75 6.31 4.08
N GLU A 385 7.83 7.03 4.74
CA GLU A 385 7.35 8.32 4.29
C GLU A 385 8.16 9.50 4.84
N ARG A 386 9.16 9.24 5.70
CA ARG A 386 10.05 10.28 6.22
C ARG A 386 10.99 10.81 5.14
N THR A 387 11.36 12.08 5.25
CA THR A 387 12.28 12.78 4.35
C THR A 387 13.56 13.22 5.07
N ASP A 388 13.99 12.45 6.08
CA ASP A 388 15.12 12.75 6.96
C ASP A 388 16.50 12.68 6.27
N LYS A 389 16.60 12.00 5.12
CA LYS A 389 17.81 12.00 4.29
C LYS A 389 17.88 13.18 3.33
N ALA A 390 16.80 13.93 3.12
CA ALA A 390 16.73 14.96 2.10
C ALA A 390 17.78 16.08 2.27
N ALA A 391 18.00 16.54 3.50
CA ALA A 391 18.99 17.60 3.79
C ALA A 391 20.44 17.12 3.56
N GLU A 392 20.73 15.88 3.97
CA GLU A 392 22.03 15.23 3.78
C GLU A 392 22.33 15.06 2.28
N LEU A 393 21.37 14.54 1.51
CA LEU A 393 21.48 14.38 0.06
C LEU A 393 21.71 15.72 -0.65
N ARG A 394 20.96 16.77 -0.28
CA ARG A 394 21.12 18.11 -0.85
C ARG A 394 22.52 18.67 -0.57
N ALA A 395 23.04 18.50 0.64
CA ALA A 395 24.37 18.96 1.00
C ALA A 395 25.46 18.20 0.21
N ALA A 396 25.31 16.88 0.05
CA ALA A 396 26.26 16.03 -0.65
C ALA A 396 26.24 16.23 -2.19
N ALA A 397 25.11 16.65 -2.76
CA ALA A 397 24.98 16.94 -4.19
C ALA A 397 25.78 18.18 -4.64
N GLY A 398 26.14 19.08 -3.71
CA GLY A 398 26.75 20.36 -4.02
C GLY A 398 25.71 21.41 -4.45
N PRO A 399 26.15 22.52 -5.09
CA PRO A 399 25.24 23.55 -5.58
C PRO A 399 24.28 22.95 -6.62
N VAL A 400 22.97 23.08 -6.35
CA VAL A 400 21.87 22.70 -7.25
C VAL A 400 21.46 23.90 -8.08
#